data_AF-A0A0L7M5D7-F1
#
_entry.id   AF-A0A0L7M5D7-F1
#
_cell.length_a   1.000
_cell.length_b   1.000
_cell.length_c   1.000
_cell.angle_alpha   90.00
_cell.angle_beta   90.00
_cell.angle_gamma   90.00
#
_symmetry.space_group_name_H-M   'P 1'
#
loop_
_entity.id
_entity.type
_entity.pdbx_description
1 polymer ?
#
loop_
_entity_poly.entity_id
_entity_poly.type
_entity_poly.pdbx_seq_one_letter_code
_entity_poly.pdbx_strand_id
1 'polypeptide(L)'
;MINKILSKYKNIVQKIEKKALMDFEKAKLRIGIGITEEAQDLFDFIWKTHPDCTWNNKDILVLNGEVRIKPPYGPNDCIAKNDKLKERFATVISKFRQKQKHAQ
;
A
#
# COMPACT_ATOMS: atom_id res chain seq x y z
N MET A 1 2.27 -0.74 -47.11
CA MET A 1 3.16 -0.25 -46.00
C MET A 1 2.39 0.51 -44.93
N ILE A 2 1.49 1.44 -45.33
CA ILE A 2 0.69 2.29 -44.42
C ILE A 2 -0.16 1.49 -43.41
N ASN A 3 -0.87 0.45 -43.82
CA ASN A 3 -1.70 -0.36 -42.90
C ASN A 3 -0.88 -1.06 -41.79
N LYS A 4 0.36 -1.46 -42.09
CA LYS A 4 1.28 -2.06 -41.09
C LYS A 4 1.71 -1.02 -40.06
N ILE A 5 1.92 0.22 -40.49
CA ILE A 5 2.27 1.35 -39.63
C ILE A 5 1.07 1.72 -38.74
N LEU A 6 -0.13 1.87 -39.30
CA LEU A 6 -1.35 2.15 -38.54
C LEU A 6 -1.66 1.05 -37.50
N SER A 7 -1.52 -0.22 -37.89
CA SER A 7 -1.65 -1.36 -36.98
C SER A 7 -0.64 -1.30 -35.83
N LYS A 8 0.63 -0.97 -36.12
CA LYS A 8 1.67 -0.80 -35.10
C LYS A 8 1.30 0.28 -34.09
N TYR A 9 0.86 1.46 -34.54
CA TYR A 9 0.48 2.56 -33.64
C TYR A 9 -0.76 2.21 -32.80
N LYS A 10 -1.77 1.55 -33.39
CA LYS A 10 -2.94 1.06 -32.66
C LYS A 10 -2.55 0.12 -31.51
N ASN A 11 -1.63 -0.82 -31.76
CA ASN A 11 -1.14 -1.75 -30.74
C ASN A 11 -0.35 -1.04 -29.63
N ILE A 12 0.41 0.01 -29.96
CA ILE A 12 1.16 0.80 -28.97
C ILE A 12 0.19 1.54 -28.06
N VAL A 13 -0.81 2.23 -28.63
CA VAL A 13 -1.82 2.97 -27.87
C VAL A 13 -2.58 2.04 -26.92
N GLN A 14 -3.03 0.89 -27.40
CA GLN A 14 -3.73 -0.11 -26.58
C GLN A 14 -2.88 -0.62 -25.40
N LYS A 15 -1.57 -0.82 -25.61
CA LYS A 15 -0.65 -1.23 -24.53
C LYS A 15 -0.48 -0.14 -23.47
N ILE A 16 -0.38 1.12 -23.89
CA ILE A 16 -0.24 2.27 -22.99
C ILE A 16 -1.52 2.44 -22.17
N GLU A 17 -2.68 2.41 -22.82
CA GLU A 17 -3.98 2.54 -22.16
C GLU A 17 -4.20 1.42 -21.14
N LYS A 18 -3.95 0.18 -21.52
CA LYS A 18 -4.06 -0.97 -20.61
C LYS A 18 -3.13 -0.82 -19.40
N LYS A 19 -1.89 -0.34 -19.61
CA LYS A 19 -0.96 -0.08 -18.53
C LYS A 19 -1.45 1.05 -17.61
N ALA A 20 -1.94 2.16 -18.17
CA ALA A 20 -2.46 3.29 -17.41
C ALA A 20 -3.65 2.86 -16.52
N LEU A 21 -4.57 2.07 -17.05
CA LEU A 21 -5.69 1.51 -16.29
C LEU A 21 -5.20 0.60 -15.16
N MET A 22 -4.24 -0.30 -15.43
CA MET A 22 -3.66 -1.17 -14.40
C MET A 22 -2.96 -0.38 -13.30
N ASP A 23 -2.19 0.65 -13.67
CA ASP A 23 -1.46 1.48 -12.72
C ASP A 23 -2.44 2.32 -11.88
N PHE A 24 -3.53 2.82 -12.48
CA PHE A 24 -4.61 3.52 -11.77
C PHE A 24 -5.33 2.62 -10.76
N GLU A 25 -5.74 1.42 -11.16
CA GLU A 25 -6.39 0.47 -10.23
C GLU A 25 -5.49 0.11 -9.05
N LYS A 26 -4.18 -0.08 -9.29
CA LYS A 26 -3.20 -0.30 -8.21
C LYS A 26 -3.07 0.89 -7.28
N ALA A 27 -3.03 2.11 -7.83
CA ALA A 27 -2.93 3.33 -7.03
C ALA A 27 -4.19 3.53 -6.17
N LYS A 28 -5.37 3.28 -6.75
CA LYS A 28 -6.66 3.40 -6.06
C LYS A 28 -6.78 2.49 -4.84
N LEU A 29 -6.30 1.24 -4.93
CA LEU A 29 -6.34 0.28 -3.81
C LEU A 29 -5.48 0.69 -2.61
N ARG A 30 -4.55 1.63 -2.78
CA ARG A 30 -3.69 2.14 -1.71
C ARG A 30 -4.33 3.26 -0.89
N ILE A 31 -5.40 3.87 -1.40
CA ILE A 31 -6.07 5.00 -0.75
C ILE A 31 -7.13 4.46 0.21
N GLY A 32 -6.95 4.70 1.51
CA GLY A 32 -7.91 4.31 2.53
C GLY A 32 -9.13 5.25 2.57
N ILE A 33 -10.30 4.71 2.90
CA ILE A 33 -11.55 5.47 2.98
C ILE A 33 -11.87 5.79 4.45
N GLY A 34 -12.09 7.07 4.76
CA GLY A 34 -12.48 7.51 6.11
C GLY A 34 -11.39 7.30 7.18
N ILE A 35 -10.12 7.36 6.75
CA ILE A 35 -8.92 7.26 7.60
C ILE A 35 -8.24 8.64 7.74
N THR A 36 -7.33 8.76 8.70
CA THR A 36 -6.55 9.99 8.93
C THR A 36 -5.33 10.05 7.99
N GLU A 37 -4.76 11.24 7.79
CA GLU A 37 -3.50 11.39 7.04
C GLU A 37 -2.37 10.54 7.63
N GLU A 38 -2.22 10.52 8.97
CA GLU A 38 -1.22 9.66 9.64
C GLU A 38 -1.43 8.16 9.32
N ALA A 39 -2.67 7.71 9.18
CA ALA A 39 -2.97 6.32 8.83
C ALA A 39 -2.58 6.01 7.38
N GLN A 40 -2.85 6.93 6.46
CA GLN A 40 -2.42 6.81 5.06
C GLN A 40 -0.90 6.79 4.95
N ASP A 41 -0.22 7.69 5.68
CA ASP A 41 1.24 7.76 5.72
C ASP A 41 1.87 6.48 6.28
N LEU A 42 1.28 5.88 7.32
CA LEU A 42 1.74 4.59 7.85
C LEU A 42 1.55 3.47 6.81
N PHE A 43 0.41 3.44 6.13
CA PHE A 43 0.15 2.49 5.05
C PHE A 43 1.21 2.62 3.95
N ASP A 44 1.46 3.84 3.45
CA ASP A 44 2.45 4.10 2.41
C ASP A 44 3.88 3.83 2.88
N PHE A 45 4.17 4.01 4.17
CA PHE A 45 5.44 3.63 4.76
C PHE A 45 5.66 2.11 4.73
N ILE A 46 4.64 1.32 5.11
CA ILE A 46 4.69 -0.15 5.08
C ILE A 46 4.74 -0.66 3.64
N TRP A 47 3.95 -0.06 2.74
CA TRP A 47 3.83 -0.48 1.34
C TRP A 47 5.17 -0.47 0.60
N LYS A 48 6.11 0.40 1.00
CA LYS A 48 7.49 0.45 0.46
C LYS A 48 8.25 -0.87 0.59
N THR A 49 7.98 -1.65 1.63
CA THR A 49 8.64 -2.96 1.87
C THR A 49 7.68 -4.14 1.75
N HIS A 50 6.38 -3.88 1.79
CA HIS A 50 5.31 -4.88 1.73
C HIS A 50 4.22 -4.40 0.77
N PRO A 51 4.46 -4.47 -0.55
CA PRO A 51 3.52 -3.95 -1.56
C PRO A 51 2.23 -4.79 -1.67
N ASP A 52 2.17 -5.90 -0.93
CA ASP A 52 0.99 -6.74 -0.71
C ASP A 52 0.07 -6.20 0.41
N CYS A 53 0.46 -5.12 1.11
CA CYS A 53 -0.42 -4.54 2.12
C CYS A 53 -1.68 -3.93 1.49
N THR A 54 -2.80 -4.08 2.19
CA THR A 54 -4.13 -3.68 1.71
C THR A 54 -4.97 -3.12 2.85
N TRP A 55 -5.97 -2.32 2.50
CA TRP A 55 -6.98 -1.88 3.45
C TRP A 55 -8.07 -2.93 3.63
N ASN A 56 -8.50 -3.13 4.87
CA ASN A 56 -9.73 -3.83 5.21
C ASN A 56 -10.56 -2.94 6.14
N ASN A 57 -11.55 -2.23 5.58
CA ASN A 57 -12.16 -1.07 6.21
C ASN A 57 -11.08 -0.05 6.60
N LYS A 58 -10.87 0.16 7.91
CA LYS A 58 -9.83 1.04 8.45
C LYS A 58 -8.59 0.28 8.93
N ASP A 59 -8.56 -1.04 8.82
CA ASP A 59 -7.40 -1.83 9.24
C ASP A 59 -6.39 -1.95 8.09
N ILE A 60 -5.09 -1.93 8.41
CA ILE A 60 -4.03 -2.28 7.47
C ILE A 60 -3.75 -3.77 7.60
N LEU A 61 -3.89 -4.52 6.50
CA LEU A 61 -3.51 -5.93 6.40
C LEU A 61 -2.17 -6.05 5.68
N VAL A 62 -1.29 -6.92 6.18
CA VAL A 62 0.01 -7.21 5.57
C VAL A 62 0.24 -8.72 5.57
N LEU A 63 1.03 -9.24 4.63
CA LEU A 63 1.33 -10.68 4.50
C LEU A 63 0.06 -11.50 4.37
N ASN A 64 -0.81 -11.14 3.42
CA ASN A 64 -2.11 -11.79 3.21
C ASN A 64 -2.98 -11.87 4.49
N GLY A 65 -2.87 -10.88 5.37
CA GLY A 65 -3.67 -10.79 6.60
C GLY A 65 -3.07 -11.52 7.81
N GLU A 66 -1.84 -12.04 7.72
CA GLU A 66 -1.12 -12.56 8.89
C GLU A 66 -0.75 -11.47 9.89
N VAL A 67 -0.76 -10.20 9.45
CA VAL A 67 -0.60 -9.02 10.28
C VAL A 67 -1.75 -8.06 10.01
N ARG A 68 -2.36 -7.56 11.09
CA ARG A 68 -3.45 -6.59 11.09
C ARG A 68 -3.11 -5.45 12.05
N ILE A 69 -3.04 -4.23 11.53
CA ILE A 69 -2.80 -3.02 12.33
C ILE A 69 -4.10 -2.23 12.36
N LYS A 70 -4.66 -2.06 13.55
CA LYS A 70 -5.95 -1.39 13.76
C LYS A 70 -5.76 0.06 14.18
N PRO A 71 -6.74 0.96 13.98
CA PRO A 71 -6.75 2.26 14.65
C PRO A 71 -6.59 2.10 16.17
N PRO A 72 -5.85 2.99 16.87
CA PRO A 72 -5.17 4.21 16.40
C PRO A 72 -3.77 3.98 15.79
N TYR A 73 -3.49 2.77 15.30
CA TYR A 73 -2.28 2.38 14.56
C TYR A 73 -0.98 2.50 15.35
N GLY A 74 -1.02 2.21 16.65
CA GLY A 74 0.14 2.10 17.51
C GLY A 74 0.82 0.74 17.41
N PRO A 75 2.05 0.59 17.96
CA PRO A 75 2.74 -0.69 18.04
C PRO A 75 1.92 -1.77 18.77
N ASN A 76 1.10 -1.36 19.74
CA ASN A 76 0.23 -2.23 20.52
C ASN A 76 -1.07 -2.61 19.78
N ASP A 77 -1.44 -1.89 18.73
CA ASP A 77 -2.63 -2.14 17.91
C ASP A 77 -2.34 -3.13 16.76
N CYS A 78 -1.17 -3.75 16.79
CA CYS A 78 -0.72 -4.76 15.84
C CYS A 78 -1.08 -6.17 16.36
N ILE A 79 -1.96 -6.84 15.63
CA ILE A 79 -2.31 -8.25 15.83
C ILE A 79 -1.61 -9.04 14.74
N ALA A 80 -0.90 -10.11 15.11
CA ALA A 80 -0.22 -10.97 14.15
C ALA A 80 -0.43 -12.44 14.49
N LYS A 81 -0.23 -13.29 13.48
CA LYS A 81 -0.32 -14.75 13.60
C LYS A 81 0.69 -15.37 14.58
N ASN A 82 1.83 -14.71 14.82
CA ASN A 82 2.83 -15.12 15.79
C ASN A 82 3.60 -13.92 16.36
N ASP A 83 4.30 -14.13 17.48
CA ASP A 83 5.00 -13.07 18.21
C ASP A 83 6.14 -12.44 17.42
N LYS A 84 6.88 -13.23 16.63
CA LYS A 84 7.97 -12.71 15.79
C LYS A 84 7.46 -11.69 14.76
N LEU A 85 6.31 -11.96 14.13
CA LEU A 85 5.67 -11.01 13.22
C LEU A 85 5.16 -9.79 13.98
N LYS A 86 4.56 -10.00 15.16
CA LYS A 86 4.07 -8.91 16.02
C LYS A 86 5.20 -7.95 16.40
N GLU A 87 6.31 -8.46 16.91
CA GLU A 87 7.50 -7.68 17.29
C GLU A 87 8.10 -6.94 16.10
N ARG A 88 8.22 -7.61 14.95
CA ARG A 88 8.72 -6.99 13.71
C ARG A 88 7.85 -5.79 13.33
N PHE A 89 6.53 -5.94 13.25
CA PHE A 89 5.65 -4.85 12.81
C PHE A 89 5.44 -3.78 13.87
N ALA A 90 5.45 -4.12 15.17
CA ALA A 90 5.52 -3.15 16.25
C ALA A 90 6.76 -2.26 16.11
N THR A 91 7.91 -2.85 15.74
CA THR A 91 9.15 -2.10 15.46
C THR A 91 9.01 -1.20 14.22
N VAL A 92 8.40 -1.70 13.14
CA VAL A 92 8.13 -0.89 11.93
C VAL A 92 7.27 0.34 12.27
N ILE A 93 6.17 0.15 13.01
CA ILE A 93 5.27 1.24 13.43
C ILE A 93 6.01 2.23 14.34
N SER A 94 6.83 1.74 15.25
CA SER A 94 7.63 2.58 16.15
C SER A 94 8.61 3.46 15.37
N LYS A 95 9.29 2.90 14.35
CA LYS A 95 10.21 3.64 13.48
C LYS A 95 9.48 4.70 12.64
N PHE A 96 8.31 4.38 12.11
CA PHE A 96 7.47 5.35 11.41
C PHE A 96 7.15 6.56 12.30
N ARG A 97 6.69 6.31 13.53
CA ARG A 97 6.34 7.38 14.48
C ARG A 97 7.54 8.22 14.90
N GLN A 98 8.71 7.60 15.12
CA GLN A 98 9.95 8.34 15.37
C GLN A 98 10.29 9.25 14.20
N LYS A 99 10.19 8.75 12.96
CA LYS A 99 10.45 9.56 11.76
C LYS A 99 9.50 10.75 11.63
N GLN A 100 8.20 10.56 11.90
CA GLN A 100 7.21 11.64 11.87
C GLN A 100 7.53 12.74 12.90
N LYS A 101 7.94 12.37 14.12
CA LYS A 101 8.34 13.33 15.16
C LYS A 101 9.55 14.19 14.78
N HIS A 102 10.47 13.67 13.96
CA HIS A 102 11.65 14.41 13.51
C HIS A 102 11.40 15.26 12.25
N ALA A 103 10.26 15.10 11.61
CA ALA A 103 9.87 15.88 10.43
C ALA A 103 9.04 17.13 10.75
N GLN A 104 8.61 17.28 12.01
CA GLN A 104 7.99 18.48 12.59
C GLN A 104 9.02 19.30 13.37
#